data_AF-A0A0S8FWQ6-F1
#
_entry.id   AF-A0A0S8FWQ6-F1
#
_cell.length_a   1.000
_cell.length_b   1.000
_cell.length_c   1.000
_cell.angle_alpha   90.00
_cell.angle_beta   90.00
_cell.angle_gamma   90.00
#
_symmetry.space_group_name_H-M   'P 1'
#
loop_
_entity.id
_entity.type
_entity.pdbx_description
1 polymer ?
#
loop_
_entity_poly.entity_id
_entity_poly.type
_entity_poly.pdbx_seq_one_letter_code
_entity_poly.pdbx_strand_id
1 'polypeptide(L)'
;MEAVRIGRRCRPKRLAGDKGYSYPQIRRWLRRHRIAAVIPQRSDQRERHRGRPLQLDKDSYRRRNVIERCIGWLKTCRRLATRFEKLAVHFLAMVKLAIIRRYLRILDSSDRT
;
A
#
# COMPACT_ATOMS: atom_id res chain seq x y z
N MET A 1 -13.46 -10.56 11.25
CA MET A 1 -12.23 -9.99 10.65
C MET A 1 -11.59 -11.06 9.79
N GLU A 2 -11.53 -10.88 8.47
CA GLU A 2 -10.93 -11.88 7.58
C GLU A 2 -9.41 -11.92 7.81
N ALA A 3 -8.91 -13.05 8.31
CA ALA A 3 -7.50 -13.22 8.59
C ALA A 3 -6.68 -13.12 7.29
N VAL A 4 -5.76 -12.17 7.22
CA VAL A 4 -4.82 -12.06 6.10
C VAL A 4 -3.93 -13.30 6.12
N ARG A 5 -4.23 -14.29 5.28
CA ARG A 5 -3.39 -15.49 5.11
C ARG A 5 -2.05 -15.07 4.49
N ILE A 6 -1.00 -15.01 5.31
CA ILE A 6 0.37 -14.75 4.84
C ILE A 6 0.91 -16.06 4.25
N GLY A 7 0.64 -16.30 2.97
CA GLY A 7 1.22 -17.42 2.23
C GLY A 7 2.71 -17.20 1.94
N ARG A 8 3.36 -18.22 1.37
CA ARG A 8 4.73 -18.13 0.84
C ARG A 8 4.85 -16.90 -0.06
N ARG A 9 5.99 -16.22 -0.02
CA ARG A 9 6.23 -14.95 -0.73
C ARG A 9 6.11 -15.18 -2.25
N CYS A 10 4.90 -14.99 -2.77
CA CYS A 10 4.57 -15.23 -4.17
C CYS A 10 4.39 -13.90 -4.91
N ARG A 11 4.57 -13.96 -6.22
CA ARG A 11 4.28 -12.81 -7.10
C ARG A 11 2.78 -12.46 -7.01
N PRO A 12 2.42 -11.20 -6.74
CA PRO A 12 1.03 -10.82 -6.59
C PRO A 12 0.29 -10.90 -7.93
N LYS A 13 -0.96 -11.37 -7.92
CA LYS A 13 -1.81 -11.38 -9.11
C LYS A 13 -2.20 -9.95 -9.55
N ARG A 14 -2.33 -9.03 -8.59
CA ARG A 14 -2.74 -7.63 -8.80
C ARG A 14 -1.88 -6.70 -7.96
N LEU A 15 -1.54 -5.53 -8.49
CA LEU A 15 -0.87 -4.46 -7.75
C LEU A 15 -1.75 -3.21 -7.77
N ALA A 16 -2.25 -2.80 -6.61
CA ALA A 16 -2.89 -1.51 -6.42
C ALA A 16 -1.82 -0.44 -6.12
N GLY A 17 -1.92 0.70 -6.78
CA GLY A 17 -0.96 1.79 -6.60
C GLY A 17 -1.59 3.14 -6.89
N ASP A 18 -0.96 4.18 -6.35
CA ASP A 18 -1.47 5.54 -6.47
C ASP A 18 -1.45 6.05 -7.91
N LYS A 19 -2.32 7.01 -8.20
CA LYS A 19 -2.41 7.69 -9.50
C LYS A 19 -1.04 8.22 -10.00
N GLY A 20 -0.15 8.60 -9.07
CA GLY A 20 1.22 9.02 -9.37
C GLY A 20 2.06 7.93 -10.06
N TYR A 21 1.76 6.65 -9.86
CA TYR A 21 2.47 5.52 -10.48
C TYR A 21 1.89 5.10 -11.84
N SER A 22 1.05 5.93 -12.48
CA SER A 22 0.47 5.62 -13.79
C SER A 22 1.47 5.73 -14.97
N TYR A 23 2.78 5.62 -14.73
CA TYR A 23 3.78 5.71 -15.78
C TYR A 23 3.76 4.49 -16.71
N PRO A 24 3.95 4.68 -18.03
CA PRO A 24 3.97 3.57 -19.00
C PRO A 24 4.99 2.49 -18.66
N GLN A 25 6.15 2.87 -18.13
CA GLN A 25 7.21 1.95 -17.71
C GLN A 25 6.77 0.99 -16.60
N ILE A 26 6.04 1.50 -15.60
CA ILE A 26 5.52 0.70 -14.48
C ILE A 26 4.48 -0.29 -15.01
N ARG A 27 3.54 0.18 -15.83
CA ARG A 27 2.52 -0.69 -16.44
C ARG A 27 3.13 -1.76 -17.34
N ARG A 28 4.16 -1.42 -18.12
CA ARG A 28 4.88 -2.38 -18.99
C ARG A 28 5.61 -3.43 -18.15
N TRP A 29 6.25 -3.01 -17.05
CA TRP A 29 6.88 -3.92 -16.10
C TRP A 29 5.86 -4.86 -15.48
N LEU A 30 4.69 -4.37 -15.04
CA LEU A 30 3.63 -5.21 -14.46
C LEU A 30 3.08 -6.22 -15.47
N ARG A 31 2.84 -5.80 -16.72
CA ARG A 31 2.38 -6.69 -17.80
C ARG A 31 3.38 -7.79 -18.11
N ARG A 32 4.67 -7.45 -18.26
CA ARG A 32 5.76 -8.43 -18.49
C ARG A 32 5.80 -9.51 -17.42
N HIS A 33 5.32 -9.18 -16.24
CA HIS A 33 5.34 -10.02 -15.06
C HIS A 33 4.00 -10.66 -14.72
N ARG A 34 3.01 -10.57 -15.61
CA ARG A 34 1.66 -11.11 -15.42
C ARG A 34 0.98 -10.59 -14.13
N ILE A 35 1.28 -9.35 -13.75
CA ILE A 35 0.65 -8.66 -12.63
C ILE A 35 -0.37 -7.66 -13.19
N ALA A 36 -1.63 -7.77 -12.80
CA ALA A 36 -2.66 -6.81 -13.20
C ALA A 36 -2.44 -5.45 -12.48
N ALA A 37 -2.37 -4.37 -13.25
CA ALA A 37 -2.18 -3.02 -12.74
C ALA A 37 -3.51 -2.40 -12.31
N VAL A 38 -3.74 -2.28 -11.00
CA VAL A 38 -4.89 -1.59 -10.41
C VAL A 38 -4.47 -0.17 -10.01
N ILE A 39 -4.05 0.60 -11.01
CA ILE A 39 -3.51 1.95 -10.85
C ILE A 39 -4.42 2.91 -11.61
N PRO A 40 -4.99 3.95 -10.99
CA PRO A 40 -5.77 4.97 -11.68
C PRO A 40 -4.93 5.68 -12.73
N GLN A 41 -5.53 6.03 -13.87
CA GLN A 41 -4.86 6.83 -14.89
C GLN A 41 -4.81 8.30 -14.46
N ARG A 42 -3.73 9.02 -14.82
CA ARG A 42 -3.72 10.48 -14.63
C ARG A 42 -4.69 11.16 -15.60
N SER A 43 -5.27 12.30 -15.22
CA SER A 43 -6.26 13.02 -16.05
C SER A 43 -5.64 13.51 -17.35
N ASP A 44 -4.46 14.13 -17.28
CA ASP A 44 -3.63 14.55 -18.41
C ASP A 44 -3.29 13.38 -19.34
N GLN A 45 -3.01 12.19 -18.78
CA GLN A 45 -2.77 10.98 -19.56
C GLN A 45 -4.03 10.45 -20.23
N ARG A 46 -5.20 10.65 -19.63
CA ARG A 46 -6.49 10.19 -20.18
C ARG A 46 -6.88 11.02 -21.39
N GLU A 47 -6.68 12.33 -21.31
CA GLU A 47 -6.95 13.28 -22.40
C GLU A 47 -6.01 13.07 -23.59
N ARG A 48 -4.73 12.77 -23.33
CA ARG A 48 -3.74 12.52 -24.38
C ARG A 48 -3.85 11.13 -25.01
N HIS A 49 -4.50 10.18 -24.35
CA HIS A 49 -4.60 8.80 -24.83
C HIS A 49 -5.77 8.66 -25.82
N ARG A 50 -5.45 8.70 -27.12
CA ARG A 50 -6.42 8.54 -28.23
C ARG A 50 -6.92 7.11 -28.47
N GLY A 51 -6.95 6.27 -27.44
CA GLY A 51 -7.35 4.86 -27.52
C GLY A 51 -8.22 4.42 -26.35
N ARG A 52 -8.64 3.14 -26.32
CA ARG A 52 -9.55 2.61 -25.29
C ARG A 52 -9.09 3.00 -23.87
N PRO A 53 -9.95 3.60 -23.04
CA PRO A 53 -9.60 3.97 -21.68
C PRO A 53 -9.17 2.76 -20.86
N LEU A 54 -8.14 2.93 -20.03
CA LEU A 54 -7.73 1.91 -19.06
C LEU A 54 -8.85 1.74 -18.02
N GLN A 55 -9.47 0.55 -17.98
CA GLN A 55 -10.44 0.23 -16.95
C GLN A 55 -9.74 0.04 -15.61
N LEU A 56 -10.21 0.78 -14.60
CA LEU A 56 -9.79 0.61 -13.22
C LEU A 56 -10.78 -0.32 -12.52
N ASP A 57 -10.29 -1.45 -12.02
CA ASP A 57 -11.03 -2.30 -11.09
C ASP A 57 -11.16 -1.58 -9.74
N LYS A 58 -12.33 -0.94 -9.54
CA LYS A 58 -12.62 -0.13 -8.35
C LYS A 58 -12.64 -0.96 -7.07
N ASP A 59 -13.11 -2.21 -7.13
CA ASP A 59 -13.21 -3.06 -5.94
C ASP A 59 -11.84 -3.53 -5.48
N SER A 60 -10.97 -3.91 -6.42
CA SER A 60 -9.57 -4.16 -6.07
C SER A 60 -8.87 -2.90 -5.58
N TYR A 61 -9.18 -1.73 -6.14
CA TYR A 61 -8.56 -0.46 -5.73
C TYR A 61 -8.95 -0.06 -4.30
N ARG A 62 -10.21 -0.29 -3.89
CA ARG A 62 -10.72 -0.01 -2.54
C ARG A 62 -9.93 -0.73 -1.44
N ARG A 63 -9.37 -1.90 -1.73
CA ARG A 63 -8.55 -2.66 -0.75
C ARG A 63 -7.29 -1.91 -0.30
N ARG A 64 -6.83 -0.90 -1.05
CA ARG A 64 -5.71 -0.02 -0.65
C ARG A 64 -6.00 0.76 0.64
N ASN A 65 -7.27 0.94 1.03
CA ASN A 65 -7.66 1.60 2.28
C ASN A 65 -6.99 0.98 3.52
N VAL A 66 -6.68 -0.32 3.52
CA VAL A 66 -5.95 -0.97 4.63
C VAL A 66 -4.57 -0.34 4.82
N ILE A 67 -3.86 -0.06 3.73
CA ILE A 67 -2.54 0.58 3.74
C ILE A 67 -2.68 2.04 4.17
N GLU A 68 -3.69 2.76 3.67
CA GLU A 68 -3.93 4.16 4.03
C GLU A 68 -4.24 4.33 5.53
N ARG A 69 -5.09 3.46 6.09
CA ARG A 69 -5.37 3.45 7.54
C ARG A 69 -4.13 3.10 8.35
N CYS A 70 -3.31 2.15 7.88
CA CYS A 70 -2.05 1.80 8.54
C CYS A 70 -1.07 2.97 8.56
N ILE A 71 -0.85 3.64 7.42
CA ILE A 71 0.03 4.80 7.33
C ILE A 71 -0.53 5.99 8.11
N GLY A 72 -1.84 6.23 8.04
CA GLY A 72 -2.52 7.27 8.82
C GLY A 72 -2.32 7.05 10.32
N TRP A 73 -2.45 5.81 10.78
CA TRP A 73 -2.14 5.45 12.16
C TRP A 73 -0.65 5.64 12.49
N LEU A 74 0.28 5.21 11.62
CA LEU A 74 1.72 5.42 11.84
C LEU A 74 2.06 6.91 12.00
N LYS A 75 1.37 7.80 11.27
CA LYS A 75 1.54 9.25 11.37
C LYS A 75 1.02 9.83 12.69
N THR A 76 0.19 9.12 13.46
CA THR A 76 -0.14 9.56 14.84
C THR A 76 1.05 9.43 15.79
N CYS A 77 2.03 8.58 15.46
CA CYS A 77 3.27 8.50 16.20
C CYS A 77 4.17 9.69 15.82
N ARG A 78 4.18 10.74 16.65
CA ARG A 78 4.92 12.01 16.40
C ARG A 78 6.36 11.79 15.90
N ARG A 79 7.08 10.84 16.50
CA ARG A 79 8.47 10.51 16.12
C ARG A 79 8.60 9.94 14.70
N LEU A 80 7.60 9.19 14.23
CA LEU A 80 7.54 8.70 12.85
C LEU A 80 7.06 9.76 11.86
N ALA A 81 6.11 10.60 12.27
CA ALA A 81 5.56 11.66 11.43
C ALA A 81 6.63 12.68 11.01
N THR A 82 7.46 13.11 11.95
CA THR A 82 8.48 14.14 11.70
C THR A 82 9.79 13.55 11.15
N ARG A 83 10.04 12.24 11.34
CA ARG A 83 11.26 11.54 10.88
C ARG A 83 12.55 12.26 11.34
N PHE A 84 12.80 12.27 12.65
CA PHE A 84 14.06 12.79 13.21
C PHE A 84 15.27 11.87 12.99
N GLU A 85 15.05 10.63 12.58
CA GLU A 85 16.12 9.65 12.46
C GLU A 85 16.99 9.91 11.22
N LYS A 86 18.27 10.20 11.45
CA LYS A 86 19.25 10.47 10.39
C LYS A 86 19.57 9.22 9.56
N LEU A 87 19.63 8.05 10.21
CA LEU A 87 19.95 6.78 9.57
C LEU A 87 18.69 5.99 9.21
N ALA A 88 18.67 5.41 8.00
CA ALA A 88 17.55 4.60 7.52
C ALA A 88 17.27 3.39 8.42
N VAL A 89 18.31 2.80 9.02
CA VAL A 89 18.19 1.66 9.95
C VAL A 89 17.44 2.04 11.23
N HIS A 90 17.69 3.24 11.78
CA HIS A 90 17.00 3.74 12.97
C HIS A 90 15.55 4.08 12.65
N PHE A 91 15.29 4.71 11.51
CA PHE A 91 13.92 4.96 11.06
C PHE A 91 13.13 3.65 10.92
N LEU A 92 13.73 2.63 10.29
CA LEU A 92 13.10 1.31 10.15
C LEU A 92 12.86 0.64 11.51
N ALA A 93 13.80 0.74 12.45
CA ALA A 93 13.64 0.22 13.80
C ALA A 93 12.44 0.88 14.52
N MET A 94 12.29 2.21 14.40
CA MET A 94 11.15 2.93 14.96
C MET A 94 9.82 2.51 14.33
N VAL A 95 9.77 2.28 13.02
CA VAL A 95 8.57 1.77 12.34
C VAL A 95 8.21 0.37 12.86
N LYS A 96 9.19 -0.53 12.97
CA LYS A 96 8.98 -1.88 13.51
C LYS A 96 8.45 -1.83 14.95
N LEU A 97 9.06 -1.00 15.80
CA LEU A 97 8.64 -0.83 17.20
C LEU A 97 7.20 -0.33 17.30
N ALA A 98 6.80 0.64 16.48
CA ALA A 98 5.43 1.13 16.44
C ALA A 98 4.45 0.00 16.08
N ILE A 99 4.75 -0.78 15.02
CA ILE A 99 3.90 -1.90 14.59
C ILE A 99 3.80 -2.98 15.67
N ILE A 100 4.91 -3.35 16.33
CA ILE A 100 4.90 -4.31 17.45
C ILE A 100 3.98 -3.81 18.57
N ARG A 101 4.15 -2.54 18.99
CA ARG A 101 3.29 -1.93 20.03
C ARG A 101 1.82 -1.91 19.63
N ARG A 102 1.50 -1.70 18.36
CA ARG A 102 0.12 -1.76 17.85
C ARG A 102 -0.45 -3.16 17.91
N TYR A 103 0.35 -4.14 17.49
CA TYR A 103 -0.02 -5.54 17.48
C TYR A 103 -0.30 -6.07 18.89
N LEU A 104 0.61 -5.80 19.85
CA LEU A 104 0.42 -6.16 21.26
C LEU A 104 -0.86 -5.56 21.86
N ARG A 105 -1.18 -4.31 21.52
CA ARG A 105 -2.44 -3.69 21.95
C ARG A 105 -3.69 -4.37 21.38
N ILE A 106 -3.62 -4.88 20.14
CA ILE A 106 -4.75 -5.60 19.53
C ILE A 106 -4.94 -6.96 20.22
N LEU A 107 -3.84 -7.66 20.51
CA LEU A 107 -3.88 -8.93 21.24
C LEU A 107 -4.42 -8.76 22.67
N ASP A 108 -3.88 -7.82 23.45
CA ASP A 108 -4.35 -7.56 24.83
C ASP A 108 -5.83 -7.12 24.88
N SER A 109 -6.29 -6.40 23.85
CA SER A 109 -7.72 -6.04 23.75
C SER A 109 -8.64 -7.19 23.38
N SER A 110 -8.08 -8.30 22.88
CA SER A 110 -8.83 -9.51 22.51
C SER A 110 -8.94 -10.49 23.70
N ASP A 111 -8.07 -10.35 24.71
CA ASP A 111 -8.10 -11.13 25.97
C ASP A 111 -9.03 -10.52 27.05
N ARG A 112 -9.68 -9.38 26.77
CA ARG A 112 -10.62 -8.71 27.69
C ARG A 112 -12.11 -8.89 27.34
N THR A 113 -12.43 -9.88 26.51
CA THR A 113 -13.80 -10.30 26.18
C THR A 113 -13.95 -11.78 26.42
#